data_AF-A0AAV5MUX8-F1
#
_entry.id   AF-A0AAV5MUX8-F1
#
_cell.length_a   1.000
_cell.length_b   1.000
_cell.length_c   1.000
_cell.angle_alpha   90.00
_cell.angle_beta   90.00
_cell.angle_gamma   90.00
#
_symmetry.space_group_name_H-M   'P 1'
#
loop_
_entity.id
_entity.type
_entity.pdbx_description
1 polymer ?
#
loop_
_entity_poly.entity_id
_entity_poly.type
_entity_poly.pdbx_seq_one_letter_code
_entity_poly.pdbx_strand_id
1 'polypeptide(L)'
;MGKIRKDIVNFHGEMVLLENYSNMNYTGLAKILKKYDKRTGGLLRSPFIKMVLQQPFFTTDLVSKLVKECENTIDEVFPVEEEERTKERKEAITVAGEGIFRNTVAALLTMQEIRRGSSTYSHFSLPPLNLPDFDLIHSFQLNSPIPIL
;
A
#
# COMPACT_ATOMS: atom_id res chain seq x y z
N MET A 1 5.68 29.55 -12.83
CA MET A 1 4.93 28.43 -13.43
C MET A 1 5.52 27.06 -13.11
N GLY A 2 6.83 26.80 -13.27
CA GLY A 2 7.40 25.46 -13.02
C GLY A 2 7.19 24.86 -11.61
N LYS A 3 7.20 25.69 -10.56
CA LYS A 3 6.92 25.23 -9.17
C LYS A 3 5.48 24.73 -9.00
N ILE A 4 4.51 25.45 -9.56
CA ILE A 4 3.08 25.10 -9.50
C ILE A 4 2.83 23.79 -10.27
N ARG A 5 3.42 23.64 -11.46
CA ARG A 5 3.34 22.39 -12.24
C ARG A 5 3.87 21.20 -11.43
N LYS A 6 5.04 21.36 -10.79
CA LYS A 6 5.64 20.34 -9.94
C LYS A 6 4.76 19.98 -8.74
N ASP A 7 4.19 20.97 -8.06
CA ASP A 7 3.35 20.75 -6.88
C ASP A 7 2.06 20.00 -7.24
N ILE A 8 1.43 20.33 -8.39
CA ILE A 8 0.24 19.63 -8.90
C ILE A 8 0.55 18.18 -9.28
N VAL A 9 1.65 17.93 -10.00
CA VAL A 9 2.07 16.57 -10.38
C VAL A 9 2.41 15.73 -9.15
N ASN A 10 3.06 16.32 -8.13
CA ASN A 10 3.32 15.63 -6.87
C ASN A 10 2.02 15.26 -6.15
N PHE A 11 1.06 16.18 -6.07
CA PHE A 11 -0.24 15.93 -5.45
C PHE A 11 -1.01 14.80 -6.16
N HIS A 12 -1.03 14.79 -7.49
CA HIS A 12 -1.57 13.67 -8.28
C HIS A 12 -0.88 12.34 -7.93
N GLY A 13 0.45 12.33 -7.89
CA GLY A 13 1.23 11.15 -7.54
C GLY A 13 0.93 10.61 -6.15
N GLU A 14 0.75 11.49 -5.16
CA GLU A 14 0.37 11.10 -3.79
C GLU A 14 -1.00 10.43 -3.74
N MET A 15 -1.98 10.93 -4.48
CA MET A 15 -3.31 10.32 -4.57
C MET A 15 -3.26 8.94 -5.24
N VAL A 16 -2.48 8.79 -6.32
CA VAL A 16 -2.28 7.49 -6.99
C VAL A 16 -1.60 6.49 -6.04
N LEU A 17 -0.60 6.94 -5.27
CA LEU A 17 0.05 6.10 -4.26
C LEU A 17 -0.93 5.64 -3.17
N LEU A 18 -1.87 6.51 -2.78
CA LEU A 18 -2.91 6.18 -1.81
C LEU A 18 -3.86 5.08 -2.31
N GLU A 19 -4.28 5.13 -3.58
CA GLU A 19 -5.06 4.06 -4.19
C GLU A 19 -4.29 2.73 -4.24
N ASN A 20 -3.02 2.79 -4.62
CA ASN A 20 -2.17 1.61 -4.66
C ASN A 20 -1.99 1.00 -3.27
N TYR A 21 -1.82 1.83 -2.24
CA TYR A 21 -1.77 1.38 -0.85
C TYR A 21 -3.03 0.58 -0.48
N SER A 22 -4.22 1.10 -0.78
CA SER A 22 -5.48 0.38 -0.54
C SER A 22 -5.51 -0.99 -1.21
N ASN A 23 -5.20 -1.03 -2.52
CA ASN A 23 -5.23 -2.25 -3.33
C ASN A 23 -4.24 -3.32 -2.85
N MET A 24 -3.02 -2.92 -2.51
CA MET A 24 -1.99 -3.82 -1.98
C MET A 24 -2.40 -4.41 -0.63
N ASN A 25 -2.91 -3.58 0.28
CA ASN A 25 -3.34 -4.03 1.61
C ASN A 25 -4.54 -4.97 1.54
N TYR A 26 -5.56 -4.65 0.74
CA TYR A 26 -6.70 -5.54 0.50
C TYR A 26 -6.26 -6.90 -0.04
N THR A 27 -5.36 -6.90 -1.04
CA THR A 27 -4.82 -8.13 -1.61
C THR A 27 -4.04 -8.94 -0.57
N GLY A 28 -3.22 -8.28 0.26
CA GLY A 28 -2.49 -8.91 1.37
C GLY A 28 -3.43 -9.59 2.37
N LEU A 29 -4.47 -8.89 2.81
CA LEU A 29 -5.51 -9.40 3.70
C LEU A 29 -6.24 -10.60 3.09
N ALA A 30 -6.69 -10.49 1.83
CA ALA A 30 -7.35 -11.58 1.14
C ALA A 30 -6.45 -12.82 1.01
N LYS A 31 -5.14 -12.64 0.80
CA LYS A 31 -4.16 -13.73 0.69
C LYS A 31 -3.89 -14.40 2.04
N ILE A 32 -3.74 -13.64 3.14
CA ILE A 32 -3.48 -14.24 4.45
C ILE A 32 -4.71 -15.00 4.96
N LEU A 33 -5.92 -14.46 4.76
CA LEU A 33 -7.17 -15.13 5.09
C LEU A 33 -7.34 -16.43 4.28
N LYS A 34 -7.04 -16.39 2.97
CA LYS A 34 -7.03 -17.61 2.13
C LYS A 34 -6.05 -18.65 2.65
N LYS A 35 -4.88 -18.23 3.13
CA LYS A 35 -3.86 -19.13 3.66
C LYS A 35 -4.32 -19.77 4.98
N TYR A 36 -4.96 -18.99 5.85
CA TYR A 36 -5.54 -19.48 7.10
C TYR A 36 -6.59 -20.56 6.84
N ASP A 37 -7.60 -20.27 6.02
CA ASP A 37 -8.68 -21.21 5.70
C ASP A 37 -8.13 -22.51 5.10
N LYS A 38 -7.14 -22.40 4.18
CA LYS A 38 -6.48 -23.56 3.57
C LYS A 38 -5.72 -24.45 4.56
N ARG A 39 -5.09 -23.86 5.59
CA ARG A 39 -4.27 -24.61 6.55
C ARG A 39 -5.10 -25.22 7.68
N THR A 40 -6.18 -24.54 8.07
CA THR A 40 -6.98 -24.91 9.25
C THR A 40 -8.28 -25.62 8.90
N GLY A 41 -8.73 -25.53 7.65
CA GLY A 41 -10.08 -25.93 7.25
C GLY A 41 -11.17 -24.95 7.73
N GLY A 42 -10.80 -23.82 8.32
CA GLY A 42 -11.72 -22.78 8.76
C GLY A 42 -12.34 -21.99 7.60
N LEU A 43 -13.32 -21.13 7.93
CA LEU A 43 -14.06 -20.28 6.98
C LEU A 43 -14.06 -18.80 7.42
N LEU A 44 -12.88 -18.28 7.82
CA LEU A 44 -12.75 -16.89 8.28
C LEU A 44 -12.72 -15.88 7.15
N ARG A 45 -12.33 -16.26 5.93
CA ARG A 45 -12.20 -15.32 4.82
C ARG A 45 -13.49 -14.55 4.52
N SER A 46 -14.63 -15.23 4.47
CA SER A 46 -15.91 -14.62 4.09
C SER A 46 -16.36 -13.50 5.04
N PRO A 47 -16.47 -13.73 6.37
CA PRO A 47 -16.87 -12.68 7.30
C PRO A 47 -15.87 -11.52 7.36
N PHE A 48 -14.56 -11.79 7.30
CA PHE A 48 -13.54 -10.73 7.33
C PHE A 48 -13.53 -9.87 6.07
N ILE A 49 -13.71 -10.45 4.88
CA ILE A 49 -13.76 -9.65 3.65
C ILE A 49 -14.94 -8.69 3.67
N LYS A 50 -16.13 -9.13 4.12
CA LYS A 50 -17.30 -8.24 4.26
C LYS A 50 -17.00 -7.05 5.17
N MET A 51 -16.28 -7.28 6.27
CA MET A 51 -15.87 -6.22 7.20
C MET A 51 -14.86 -5.26 6.57
N VAL A 52 -13.86 -5.79 5.85
CA VAL A 52 -12.80 -5.00 5.18
C VAL A 52 -13.38 -4.07 4.10
N LEU A 53 -14.37 -4.52 3.33
CA LEU A 53 -14.99 -3.71 2.27
C LEU A 53 -15.68 -2.44 2.80
N GLN A 54 -16.00 -2.39 4.10
CA GLN A 54 -16.61 -1.23 4.76
C GLN A 54 -15.59 -0.34 5.47
N GLN A 55 -14.30 -0.69 5.43
CA GLN A 55 -13.28 0.10 6.10
C GLN A 55 -12.86 1.29 5.23
N PRO A 56 -12.60 2.47 5.84
CA PRO A 56 -12.26 3.68 5.10
C PRO A 56 -11.03 3.54 4.19
N PHE A 57 -10.06 2.70 4.56
CA PHE A 57 -8.86 2.49 3.74
C PHE A 57 -9.18 1.86 2.38
N PHE A 58 -10.30 1.14 2.26
CA PHE A 58 -10.73 0.47 1.03
C PHE A 58 -11.66 1.35 0.18
N THR A 59 -12.29 2.36 0.76
CA THR A 59 -13.24 3.26 0.09
C THR A 59 -12.51 4.36 -0.70
N THR A 60 -11.92 4.01 -1.84
CA THR A 60 -11.10 4.93 -2.65
C THR A 60 -11.85 5.68 -3.75
N ASP A 61 -13.18 5.52 -3.88
CA ASP A 61 -13.96 6.09 -4.99
C ASP A 61 -13.79 7.61 -5.15
N LEU A 62 -13.74 8.32 -4.02
CA LEU A 62 -13.51 9.78 -4.00
C LEU A 62 -12.09 10.12 -4.45
N VAL A 63 -11.09 9.34 -4.03
CA VAL A 63 -9.69 9.53 -4.44
C VAL A 63 -9.58 9.31 -5.95
N SER A 64 -10.21 8.27 -6.48
CA SER A 64 -10.23 7.99 -7.93
C SER A 64 -10.88 9.10 -8.74
N LYS A 65 -11.91 9.74 -8.19
CA LYS A 65 -12.52 10.91 -8.82
C LYS A 65 -11.57 12.10 -8.82
N LEU A 66 -10.92 12.38 -7.68
CA LEU A 66 -9.96 13.48 -7.55
C LEU A 66 -8.74 13.30 -8.45
N VAL A 67 -8.23 12.07 -8.58
CA VAL A 67 -7.14 11.74 -9.51
C VAL A 67 -7.52 12.13 -10.94
N LYS A 68 -8.70 11.72 -11.41
CA LYS A 68 -9.20 12.05 -12.76
C LYS A 68 -9.41 13.54 -12.98
N GLU A 69 -9.99 14.24 -11.99
CA GLU A 69 -10.16 15.69 -12.07
C GLU A 69 -8.80 16.42 -12.13
N CYS A 70 -7.80 15.91 -11.40
CA CYS A 70 -6.46 16.44 -11.43
C CYS A 70 -5.76 16.19 -12.77
N GLU A 71 -5.91 15.00 -13.36
CA GLU A 71 -5.42 14.67 -14.72
C GLU A 71 -5.98 15.63 -15.76
N ASN A 72 -7.31 15.82 -15.80
CA ASN A 72 -7.96 16.76 -16.71
C ASN A 72 -7.43 18.19 -16.54
N THR A 73 -7.25 18.63 -15.29
CA THR A 73 -6.71 19.96 -14.99
C THR A 73 -5.26 20.12 -15.46
N ILE A 74 -4.43 19.08 -15.30
CA ILE A 74 -3.05 19.08 -15.78
C ILE A 74 -3.02 19.20 -17.30
N ASP A 75 -3.86 18.44 -18.01
CA ASP A 75 -3.92 18.45 -19.47
C ASP A 75 -4.39 19.80 -20.03
N GLU A 76 -5.36 20.45 -19.37
CA GLU A 76 -5.87 21.76 -19.77
C GLU A 76 -4.88 22.91 -19.50
N VAL A 77 -4.22 22.90 -18.33
CA VAL A 77 -3.38 24.01 -17.86
C VAL A 77 -1.93 23.88 -18.37
N PHE A 78 -1.46 22.67 -18.62
CA PHE A 78 -0.11 22.37 -19.09
C PHE A 78 -0.16 21.46 -20.33
N PRO A 79 -0.75 21.92 -21.45
CA PRO A 79 -0.81 21.13 -22.67
C PRO A 79 0.59 20.80 -23.15
N VAL A 80 0.92 19.51 -23.22
CA VAL A 80 2.26 19.06 -23.58
C VAL A 80 2.39 19.00 -25.10
N GLU A 81 3.33 19.76 -25.67
CA GLU A 81 3.73 19.66 -27.09
C GLU A 81 4.18 18.21 -27.40
N GLU A 82 3.83 17.66 -28.57
CA GLU A 82 4.03 16.22 -28.87
C GLU A 82 5.49 15.72 -28.68
N GLU A 83 6.47 16.61 -28.89
CA GLU A 83 7.89 16.32 -28.68
C GLU A 83 8.27 16.20 -27.20
N GLU A 84 7.63 16.98 -26.32
CA GLU A 84 7.84 16.93 -24.87
C GLU A 84 7.22 15.67 -24.26
N ARG A 85 6.07 15.19 -24.73
CA ARG A 85 5.47 13.92 -24.25
C ARG A 85 6.40 12.73 -24.45
N THR A 86 7.22 12.75 -25.50
CA THR A 86 8.17 11.67 -25.82
C THR A 86 9.42 11.75 -24.93
N LYS A 87 9.84 12.95 -24.52
CA LYS A 87 10.91 13.19 -23.53
C LYS A 87 10.42 12.92 -22.11
N GLU A 88 9.27 13.44 -21.71
CA GLU A 88 8.66 13.24 -20.39
C GLU A 88 8.29 11.78 -20.14
N ARG A 89 7.88 11.00 -21.16
CA ARG A 89 7.66 9.56 -20.98
C ARG A 89 8.98 8.81 -20.73
N LYS A 90 10.09 9.23 -21.36
CA LYS A 90 11.42 8.68 -21.10
C LYS A 90 11.96 9.14 -19.73
N GLU A 91 11.77 10.40 -19.38
CA GLU A 91 12.18 10.97 -18.09
C GLU A 91 11.31 10.46 -16.92
N ALA A 92 10.01 10.26 -17.10
CA ALA A 92 9.13 9.64 -16.10
C ALA A 92 9.47 8.17 -15.91
N ILE A 93 9.96 7.46 -16.93
CA ILE A 93 10.49 6.09 -16.76
C ILE A 93 11.79 6.12 -15.94
N THR A 94 12.70 7.09 -16.19
CA THR A 94 13.94 7.22 -15.40
C THR A 94 13.68 7.74 -13.98
N VAL A 95 12.75 8.69 -13.80
CA VAL A 95 12.40 9.32 -12.51
C VAL A 95 11.46 8.43 -11.69
N ALA A 96 10.54 7.66 -12.30
CA ALA A 96 9.87 6.57 -11.59
C ALA A 96 10.88 5.51 -11.16
N GLY A 97 11.91 5.27 -11.99
CA GLY A 97 13.10 4.48 -11.66
C GLY A 97 14.00 5.08 -10.57
N GLU A 98 13.88 6.37 -10.23
CA GLU A 98 14.66 7.00 -9.16
C GLU A 98 13.82 7.25 -7.90
N GLY A 99 12.58 7.74 -8.00
CA GLY A 99 11.72 8.05 -6.87
C GLY A 99 11.09 6.81 -6.24
N ILE A 100 10.43 5.96 -7.03
CA ILE A 100 9.79 4.73 -6.52
C ILE A 100 10.87 3.73 -6.13
N PHE A 101 11.95 3.61 -6.91
CA PHE A 101 13.07 2.75 -6.56
C PHE A 101 13.80 3.25 -5.31
N ARG A 102 14.11 4.55 -5.16
CA ARG A 102 14.71 5.07 -3.92
C ARG A 102 13.78 4.94 -2.72
N ASN A 103 12.48 5.17 -2.88
CA ASN A 103 11.52 4.96 -1.80
C ASN A 103 11.41 3.47 -1.44
N THR A 104 11.44 2.57 -2.41
CA THR A 104 11.45 1.12 -2.20
C THR A 104 12.74 0.67 -1.52
N VAL A 105 13.89 1.15 -1.99
CA VAL A 105 15.21 0.86 -1.41
C VAL A 105 15.31 1.44 0.00
N ALA A 106 14.85 2.68 0.24
CA ALA A 106 14.78 3.27 1.57
C ALA A 106 13.87 2.44 2.49
N ALA A 107 12.68 2.07 2.04
CA ALA A 107 11.78 1.20 2.80
C ALA A 107 12.41 -0.17 3.11
N LEU A 108 13.11 -0.79 2.16
CA LEU A 108 13.82 -2.06 2.37
C LEU A 108 14.98 -1.91 3.38
N LEU A 109 15.76 -0.84 3.29
CA LEU A 109 16.84 -0.54 4.24
C LEU A 109 16.29 -0.27 5.64
N THR A 110 15.21 0.51 5.76
CA THR A 110 14.52 0.73 7.04
C THR A 110 13.97 -0.57 7.61
N MET A 111 13.36 -1.45 6.79
CA MET A 111 12.95 -2.78 7.24
C MET A 111 14.13 -3.65 7.69
N GLN A 112 15.27 -3.57 7.02
CA GLN A 112 16.49 -4.29 7.40
C GLN A 112 17.05 -3.79 8.74
N GLU A 113 17.02 -2.48 8.97
CA GLU A 113 17.50 -1.86 10.20
C GLU A 113 16.59 -2.17 11.39
N ILE A 114 15.26 -2.13 11.20
CA ILE A 114 14.30 -2.58 12.20
C ILE A 114 14.49 -4.07 12.54
N ARG A 115 14.87 -4.89 11.56
CA ARG A 115 15.13 -6.33 11.76
C ARG A 115 16.45 -6.65 12.45
N ARG A 116 17.43 -5.74 12.45
CA ARG A 116 18.75 -5.94 13.11
C ARG A 116 18.64 -6.15 14.63
N GLY A 117 17.54 -5.76 15.25
CA GLY A 117 17.27 -6.00 16.68
C GLY A 117 16.52 -7.30 17.01
N SER A 118 16.14 -8.12 16.01
CA SER A 118 15.36 -9.34 16.24
C SER A 118 16.25 -10.57 16.47
N SER A 119 15.98 -11.35 17.52
CA SER A 119 16.65 -12.63 17.82
C SER A 119 16.23 -13.79 16.91
N THR A 120 15.27 -13.60 16.01
CA THR A 120 14.86 -14.59 14.99
C THR A 120 15.00 -13.98 13.59
N TYR A 121 16.14 -14.28 12.96
CA TYR A 121 16.54 -13.72 11.67
C TYR A 121 15.87 -14.49 10.52
N SER A 122 14.90 -13.87 9.84
CA SER A 122 14.40 -14.35 8.54
C SER A 122 13.97 -13.19 7.67
N HIS A 123 14.29 -13.26 6.36
CA HIS A 123 13.94 -12.22 5.37
C HIS A 123 12.42 -12.01 5.20
N PHE A 124 11.59 -12.88 5.78
CA PHE A 124 10.12 -12.75 5.75
C PHE A 124 9.50 -12.26 7.06
N SER A 125 10.29 -12.05 8.12
CA SER A 125 9.77 -11.63 9.43
C SER A 125 9.33 -10.16 9.43
N LEU A 126 8.15 -9.86 9.93
CA LEU A 126 7.70 -8.49 10.17
C LEU A 126 8.51 -7.86 11.33
N PRO A 127 8.63 -6.51 11.36
CA PRO A 127 9.11 -5.79 12.54
C PRO A 127 8.44 -6.27 13.84
N PRO A 128 9.15 -6.28 14.98
CA PRO A 128 8.49 -6.42 16.26
C PRO A 128 7.49 -5.28 16.45
N LEU A 129 6.20 -5.60 16.44
CA LEU A 129 5.13 -4.65 16.70
C LEU A 129 4.98 -4.52 18.21
N ASN A 130 5.58 -3.48 18.80
CA ASN A 130 5.27 -3.08 20.17
C ASN A 130 3.93 -2.32 20.16
N LEU A 131 2.83 -3.08 20.17
CA LEU A 131 1.49 -2.55 20.37
C LEU A 131 1.19 -2.59 21.87
N PRO A 132 0.89 -1.45 22.53
CA PRO A 132 0.31 -1.48 23.87
C PRO A 132 -1.10 -2.08 23.75
N ASP A 133 -1.27 -3.26 24.34
CA ASP A 133 -2.51 -4.02 24.59
C ASP A 133 -3.69 -3.72 23.63
N PHE A 134 -3.69 -4.44 22.51
CA PHE A 134 -4.82 -4.48 21.59
C PHE A 134 -5.81 -5.56 22.06
N ASP A 135 -6.80 -5.17 22.87
CA ASP A 135 -7.91 -6.01 23.39
C ASP A 135 -8.82 -6.65 22.31
N LEU A 136 -8.50 -6.50 21.02
CA LEU A 136 -9.27 -7.11 19.93
C LEU A 136 -9.16 -8.65 19.93
N ILE A 137 -8.19 -9.24 20.64
CA ILE A 137 -7.99 -10.70 20.70
C ILE A 137 -9.02 -11.37 21.61
N HIS A 138 -9.59 -10.66 22.61
CA HIS A 138 -10.54 -11.28 23.55
C HIS A 138 -11.89 -11.64 22.92
N SER A 139 -12.28 -11.01 21.81
CA SER A 139 -13.52 -11.34 21.08
C SER A 139 -13.40 -12.57 20.19
N PHE A 140 -12.17 -13.00 19.88
CA PHE A 140 -11.89 -14.24 19.18
C PHE A 140 -11.34 -15.26 20.17
N GLN A 141 -12.22 -15.89 20.96
CA GLN A 141 -11.89 -17.15 21.62
C GLN A 141 -11.61 -18.22 20.55
N LEU A 142 -10.41 -18.15 19.97
CA LEU A 142 -9.78 -19.20 19.20
C LEU A 142 -9.42 -20.29 20.21
N ASN A 143 -10.37 -21.18 20.50
CA ASN A 143 -10.07 -22.49 21.04
C ASN A 143 -9.29 -23.26 19.96
N SER A 144 -8.01 -22.91 19.77
CA SER A 144 -7.10 -23.66 18.92
C SER A 144 -6.67 -24.90 19.69
N PRO A 145 -6.95 -26.12 19.19
CA PRO A 145 -6.55 -27.37 19.85
C PRO A 145 -5.07 -27.71 19.64
N ILE A 146 -4.26 -26.79 19.10
CA ILE A 146 -2.86 -27.06 18.77
C ILE A 146 -1.96 -26.31 19.74
N PRO A 147 -1.14 -27.01 20.56
CA PRO A 147 -0.16 -26.36 21.42
C PRO A 147 0.95 -25.76 20.57
N ILE A 148 1.25 -24.49 20.81
CA ILE A 148 2.40 -23.80 20.23
C ILE A 148 3.63 -24.27 21.00
N LEU A 149 4.55 -24.95 20.30
CA LEU A 149 5.87 -25.35 20.80
C LEU A 149 6.84 -24.18 20.70
#